data_AF-A0A932VS64-F1
#
_entry.id   AF-A0A932VS64-F1
#
_cell.length_a   1.000
_cell.length_b   1.000
_cell.length_c   1.000
_cell.angle_alpha   90.00
_cell.angle_beta   90.00
_cell.angle_gamma   90.00
#
_symmetry.space_group_name_H-M   'P 1'
#
loop_
_entity.id
_entity.type
_entity.pdbx_description
1 polymer ?
#
loop_
_entity_poly.entity_id
_entity_poly.type
_entity_poly.pdbx_seq_one_letter_code
_entity_poly.pdbx_strand_id
1 'polypeptide(L)' 'MLHWVVELKKLGWEGMLIERLRFHGGLTIKEVAEETGVSQQTVKKHVEKLVDLGRAKWGYNNDPDELGAVRIEGVMKWQ' A
#
# COMPACT_ATOMS: atom_id res chain seq x y z
N MET A 1 14.55 6.61 9.38
CA MET A 1 15.18 6.52 8.05
C MET A 1 14.06 6.18 7.07
N LEU A 2 13.51 7.14 6.34
CA LEU A 2 12.36 6.93 5.43
C LEU A 2 12.85 6.25 4.14
N HIS A 3 13.04 4.93 4.18
CA HIS A 3 13.60 4.16 3.06
C HIS A 3 12.68 4.19 1.82
N TRP A 4 11.37 4.26 2.05
CA TRP A 4 10.37 4.15 0.99
C TRP A 4 10.26 5.42 0.14
N VAL A 5 10.68 6.58 0.68
CA VAL A 5 10.73 7.84 -0.07
C VAL A 5 11.72 7.76 -1.24
N VAL A 6 12.83 7.03 -1.08
CA VAL A 6 13.83 6.86 -2.14
C VAL A 6 13.26 6.01 -3.28
N GLU A 7 12.54 4.93 -2.94
CA GLU A 7 11.89 4.07 -3.93
C GLU A 7 10.73 4.77 -4.61
N LEU A 8 9.94 5.53 -3.85
CA LEU A 8 8.85 6.35 -4.41
C LEU A 8 9.38 7.30 -5.49
N LYS A 9 10.55 7.91 -5.28
CA LYS A 9 11.19 8.78 -6.28
C LYS A 9 11.72 8.02 -7.51
N LYS A 10 12.08 6.75 -7.36
CA LYS A 10 12.65 5.92 -8.44
C LYS A 10 11.58 5.22 -9.27
N LEU A 11 10.60 4.61 -8.61
CA LEU A 11 9.60 3.71 -9.19
C LEU A 11 8.23 4.39 -9.37
N GLY A 12 8.01 5.52 -8.71
CA GLY A 12 6.68 6.10 -8.56
C GLY A 12 5.79 5.28 -7.61
N TRP A 13 4.60 5.81 -7.34
CA TRP A 13 3.64 5.20 -6.40
C TRP A 13 3.25 3.77 -6.77
N GLU A 14 3.00 3.53 -8.05
CA GLU A 14 2.53 2.22 -8.53
C GLU A 14 3.59 1.14 -8.33
N GLY A 15 4.82 1.37 -8.81
CA GLY A 15 5.90 0.39 -8.72
C GLY A 15 6.31 0.12 -7.27
N MET A 16 6.44 1.18 -6.47
CA MET A 16 6.78 1.06 -5.06
C MET A 16 5.71 0.28 -4.28
N LEU A 17 4.42 0.60 -4.44
CA LEU A 17 3.35 -0.09 -3.72
C LEU A 17 3.26 -1.57 -4.14
N ILE A 18 3.43 -1.89 -5.43
CA ILE A 18 3.41 -3.29 -5.90
C ILE A 18 4.58 -4.08 -5.29
N GLU A 19 5.78 -3.51 -5.27
CA GLU A 19 6.96 -4.17 -4.71
C GLU A 19 6.80 -4.41 -3.20
N ARG A 20 6.28 -3.42 -2.47
CA ARG A 20 6.03 -3.55 -1.03
C ARG A 20 4.90 -4.51 -0.72
N LEU A 21 3.83 -4.53 -1.51
CA LEU A 21 2.76 -5.52 -1.37
C LEU A 21 3.26 -6.94 -1.64
N ARG A 22 4.18 -7.13 -2.59
CA ARG A 22 4.85 -8.43 -2.81
C ARG A 22 5.69 -8.84 -1.62
N PHE A 23 6.47 -7.91 -1.06
CA PHE A 23 7.41 -8.23 0.02
C PHE A 23 6.69 -8.52 1.35
N HIS A 24 5.70 -7.70 1.73
CA HIS A 24 5.00 -7.81 3.01
C HIS A 24 3.74 -8.69 2.96
N GLY A 25 3.25 -9.04 1.76
CA GLY A 25 2.00 -9.79 1.57
C GLY A 25 0.73 -8.97 1.83
N GLY A 26 0.83 -7.88 2.60
CA GLY A 26 -0.17 -6.84 2.72
C GLY A 26 0.32 -5.67 3.55
N LEU A 27 -0.26 -4.50 3.35
CA LEU A 27 0.14 -3.24 3.97
C LEU A 27 -1.08 -2.46 4.41
N THR A 28 -0.97 -1.68 5.48
CA THR A 28 -1.97 -0.68 5.84
C THR A 28 -1.65 0.67 5.21
N ILE A 29 -2.68 1.48 5.00
CA ILE A 29 -2.53 2.89 4.57
C ILE A 29 -1.66 3.68 5.55
N LYS A 30 -1.75 3.37 6.84
CA LYS A 30 -1.02 4.04 7.91
C LYS A 30 0.48 3.75 7.80
N GLU A 31 0.88 2.49 7.67
CA GLU A 31 2.29 2.10 7.48
C GLU A 31 2.90 2.81 6.27
N VAL A 32 2.19 2.80 5.14
CA VAL A 32 2.67 3.49 3.93
C VAL A 32 2.81 4.99 4.18
N ALA A 33 1.85 5.62 4.86
CA ALA A 33 1.91 7.04 5.17
C ALA A 33 3.10 7.40 6.07
N GLU A 34 3.36 6.60 7.10
CA GLU A 34 4.48 6.78 8.03
C GLU A 34 5.83 6.60 7.33
N GLU A 35 5.97 5.57 6.49
CA GLU A 35 7.23 5.25 5.79
C GLU A 35 7.53 6.19 4.61
N THR A 36 6.49 6.78 4.03
CA THR A 36 6.63 7.76 2.93
C THR A 36 6.62 9.21 3.41
N GLY A 37 6.18 9.47 4.65
CA GLY A 37 5.96 10.83 5.17
C GLY A 37 4.82 11.57 4.45
N VAL A 38 3.90 10.84 3.81
CA VAL A 38 2.78 11.42 3.05
C VAL A 38 1.48 11.18 3.80
N SER A 39 0.52 12.09 3.67
CA SER A 39 -0.79 11.93 4.33
C SER A 39 -1.50 10.65 3.89
N GLN A 40 -2.17 9.97 4.84
CA GLN A 40 -2.98 8.78 4.58
C GLN A 40 -4.01 8.96 3.46
N GLN A 41 -4.59 10.17 3.31
CA GLN A 41 -5.50 10.50 2.21
C GLN A 41 -4.84 10.40 0.84
N THR A 42 -3.60 10.84 0.72
CA THR A 42 -2.83 10.77 -0.55
C THR A 42 -2.51 9.32 -0.88
N VAL A 43 -2.03 8.57 0.12
CA VAL A 43 -1.80 7.12 -0.02
C VAL A 43 -3.08 6.42 -0.47
N LYS A 44 -4.21 6.69 0.19
CA LYS A 44 -5.51 6.13 -0.16
C LYS A 44 -5.85 6.34 -1.63
N LYS A 45 -5.71 7.56 -2.17
CA LYS A 45 -5.96 7.84 -3.59
C LYS A 45 -5.10 7.01 -4.54
N HIS A 46 -3.81 6.82 -4.22
CA HIS A 46 -2.91 6.00 -5.03
C HIS A 46 -3.28 4.51 -4.97
N VAL A 47 -3.73 4.05 -3.81
CA VAL A 47 -4.17 2.68 -3.61
C VAL A 47 -5.51 2.41 -4.30
N GLU A 48 -6.47 3.34 -4.20
CA GLU A 48 -7.74 3.27 -4.94
C GLU A 48 -7.49 3.10 -6.44
N LYS A 49 -6.52 3.85 -6.99
CA LYS A 49 -6.10 3.70 -8.39
C LYS A 49 -5.54 2.30 -8.69
N LEU A 50 -4.71 1.74 -7.81
CA LEU A 50 -4.19 0.37 -7.97
C LEU A 50 -5.29 -0.69 -7.91
N VAL A 51 -6.29 -0.49 -7.06
CA VAL A 51 -7.46 -1.38 -6.94
C VAL A 51 -8.32 -1.30 -8.20
N ASP A 52 -8.59 -0.09 -8.70
CA ASP A 52 -9.31 0.14 -9.96
C ASP A 52 -8.61 -0.52 -11.16
N LEU A 53 -7.27 -0.46 -11.18
CA LEU A 53 -6.44 -1.15 -12.16
C LEU A 53 -6.35 -2.68 -11.95
N GLY A 54 -7.01 -3.24 -10.93
CA GLY A 54 -7.01 -4.67 -10.61
C GLY A 54 -5.66 -5.21 -10.10
N ARG A 55 -4.76 -4.33 -9.66
CA ARG A 55 -3.40 -4.70 -9.20
C ARG A 55 -3.31 -4.89 -7.69
N ALA A 56 -4.27 -4.35 -6.96
CA ALA A 56 -4.42 -4.52 -5.52
C ALA A 56 -5.89 -4.78 -5.17
N LYS A 57 -6.15 -5.28 -3.98
CA LYS A 57 -7.49 -5.39 -3.41
C LYS A 57 -7.50 -4.87 -1.98
N TRP A 58 -8.63 -4.34 -1.57
CA TRP A 58 -8.87 -4.03 -0.17
C TRP A 58 -9.04 -5.34 0.60
N GLY A 59 -8.24 -5.53 1.63
CA GLY A 59 -8.36 -6.61 2.60
C GLY A 59 -9.12 -6.14 3.85
N TYR A 60 -9.77 -7.08 4.53
CA TYR A 60 -10.35 -6.85 5.85
C TYR A 60 -9.28 -7.17 6.91
N ASN A 61 -8.98 -6.20 7.78
CA ASN A 61 -8.22 -6.48 9.00
C ASN A 61 -9.20 -7.09 10.03
N ASN A 62 -8.90 -8.29 10.54
CA ASN A 62 -9.65 -8.91 11.62
C ASN A 62 -9.09 -8.55 13.01
N ASP A 63 -8.05 -7.72 13.07
CA ASP A 63 -7.45 -7.25 14.32
C ASP A 63 -8.36 -6.19 14.97
N PRO A 64 -9.01 -6.51 16.11
CA PRO A 64 -9.99 -5.64 16.76
C PRO A 64 -9.35 -4.41 17.43
N ASP A 65 -8.03 -4.41 17.63
CA ASP A 65 -7.26 -3.29 18.21
C ASP A 65 -6.90 -2.23 17.15
N GLU A 66 -6.93 -2.59 15.86
CA GLU A 66 -6.69 -1.70 14.72
C GLU A 66 -7.99 -1.40 13.96
N LEU A 67 -9.04 -1.05 14.71
CA LEU A 67 -10.35 -0.61 14.20
C LEU A 67 -10.20 0.42 13.07
N GLY A 68 -10.36 -0.04 11.82
CA GLY A 68 -10.40 0.81 10.63
C GLY A 68 -9.11 0.90 9.79
N ALA A 69 -8.07 0.11 10.11
CA ALA A 69 -6.88 0.04 9.25
C ALA A 69 -7.23 -0.69 7.95
N VAL A 70 -7.43 0.07 6.88
CA VAL A 70 -7.68 -0.49 5.56
C VAL A 70 -6.41 -1.21 5.08
N ARG A 71 -6.47 -2.55 5.04
CA ARG A 71 -5.38 -3.39 4.55
C ARG A 71 -5.44 -3.45 3.03
N ILE A 72 -4.28 -3.50 2.41
CA ILE A 72 -4.09 -3.61 0.98
C ILE A 72 -3.40 -4.95 0.76
N GLU A 73 -3.99 -5.79 -0.07
CA GLU A 73 -3.40 -7.07 -0.46
C GLU A 73 -3.07 -7.05 -1.95
N GLY A 74 -1.94 -7.66 -2.31
CA GLY A 74 -1.61 -7.88 -3.72
C GLY A 74 -2.58 -8.88 -4.36
N VAL A 75 -3.16 -8.55 -5.52
CA VAL A 75 -3.96 -9.51 -6.29
C VAL A 75 -2.98 -10.39 -7.05
N MET A 76 -2.57 -11.51 -6.45
CA MET A 76 -1.66 -12.47 -7.07
C MET A 76 -2.34 -13.24 -8.21
N LYS A 77 -2.15 -12.75 -9.44
CA LYS A 77 -1.94 -13.58 -10.64
C LYS A 77 -0.82 -12.95 -11.46
N TRP A 78 0.41 -13.40 -11.25
CA TRP A 78 1.53 -13.07 -12.12
C TRP A 78 2.25 -14.37 -12.43
N GLN A 79 2.08 -14.84 -13.67
CA GLN A 79 2.74 -16.02 -14.25
C GLN A 79 4.26 -15.90 -14.23
#